data_AF-A0A7G9GKE9-F1
#
_entry.id   AF-A0A7G9GKE9-F1
#
_cell.length_a   1.000
_cell.length_b   1.000
_cell.length_c   1.000
_cell.angle_alpha   90.00
_cell.angle_beta   90.00
_cell.angle_gamma   90.00
#
_symmetry.space_group_name_H-M   'P 1'
#
loop_
_entity.id
_entity.type
_entity.pdbx_description
1 polymer ?
#
loop_
_entity_poly.entity_id
_entity_poly.type
_entity_poly.pdbx_seq_one_letter_code
_entity_poly.pdbx_strand_id
1 'polypeptide(L)'
;MKKRMILLDVLLCILITFTAACFSIKPLVTKTISTDMSGTAISHQFMDFVYKEFPNAASNDMLMVQNKLAESKAIENITAKYIDQIIKNHGKTVTLYTSPKDIDHLRDEAISIIESNIGIKITDTQKQSLQNMIDEHKDTMISQLESTISYFGSMASNPQYGFLFQLYAIGTSLLFQFVCVLLSIACAYLLIRQSSLEKAVYHIAICCIISAVCLYAVIPNIADSILATLANHILGRTTFFNFSPMKTAGMILIILAVIAGIIGLFLHHKDVNTQETIHLA
;
A
#
# COMPACT_ATOMS: atom_id res chain seq x y z
N MET A 1 7.59 39.14 2.70
CA MET A 1 8.19 37.80 2.92
C MET A 1 7.23 36.80 3.55
N LYS A 2 6.60 37.08 4.70
CA LYS A 2 5.68 36.12 5.39
C LYS A 2 4.60 35.47 4.50
N LYS A 3 3.88 36.24 3.68
CA LYS A 3 2.85 35.69 2.76
C LYS A 3 3.41 34.70 1.72
N ARG A 4 4.66 34.91 1.25
CA ARG A 4 5.30 34.02 0.26
C ARG A 4 5.77 32.71 0.91
N MET A 5 6.23 32.76 2.17
CA MET A 5 6.60 31.56 2.92
C MET A 5 5.38 30.67 3.21
N ILE A 6 4.27 31.27 3.68
CA ILE A 6 3.02 30.52 3.92
C ILE A 6 2.52 29.85 2.63
N LEU A 7 2.61 30.53 1.49
CA LEU A 7 2.22 29.94 0.20
C LEU A 7 3.10 28.73 -0.16
N LEU A 8 4.41 28.83 0.08
CA LEU A 8 5.34 27.72 -0.16
C LEU A 8 5.09 26.54 0.80
N ASP A 9 4.78 26.81 2.08
CA ASP A 9 4.44 25.77 3.05
C ASP A 9 3.19 25.01 2.64
N VAL A 10 2.12 25.73 2.24
CA VAL A 10 0.88 25.13 1.75
C VAL A 10 1.14 24.31 0.49
N LEU A 11 1.90 24.85 -0.46
CA LEU A 11 2.26 24.15 -1.69
C LEU A 11 3.08 22.89 -1.39
N LEU A 12 4.05 22.96 -0.48
CA LEU A 12 4.86 21.82 -0.07
C LEU A 12 4.01 20.75 0.62
N CYS A 13 3.11 21.12 1.53
CA CYS A 13 2.16 20.19 2.16
C CYS A 13 1.33 19.44 1.10
N ILE A 14 0.79 20.16 0.12
CA ILE A 14 0.01 19.55 -0.96
C ILE A 14 0.89 18.58 -1.76
N LEU A 15 2.09 19.00 -2.16
CA LEU A 15 3.00 18.18 -2.95
C LEU A 15 3.46 16.92 -2.21
N ILE A 16 3.84 17.03 -0.93
CA ILE A 16 4.24 15.86 -0.12
C ILE A 16 3.07 14.88 0.03
N THR A 17 1.90 15.40 0.41
CA THR A 17 0.69 14.57 0.60
C THR A 17 0.31 13.88 -0.71
N PHE A 18 0.27 14.62 -1.81
CA PHE A 18 -0.08 14.11 -3.12
C PHE A 18 0.93 13.07 -3.62
N THR A 19 2.24 13.35 -3.49
CA THR A 19 3.31 12.42 -3.88
C THR A 19 3.19 11.11 -3.10
N ALA A 20 3.07 11.18 -1.77
CA ALA A 20 2.95 9.99 -0.93
C ALA A 20 1.64 9.22 -1.20
N ALA A 21 0.55 9.92 -1.51
CA ALA A 21 -0.69 9.28 -1.96
C ALA A 21 -0.45 8.53 -3.29
N CYS A 22 0.22 9.12 -4.28
CA CYS A 22 0.54 8.46 -5.55
C CYS A 22 1.35 7.17 -5.36
N PHE A 23 2.37 7.18 -4.48
CA PHE A 23 3.12 5.97 -4.14
C PHE A 23 2.27 4.91 -3.44
N SER A 24 1.20 5.32 -2.74
CA SER A 24 0.33 4.42 -1.99
C SER A 24 -0.81 3.82 -2.82
N ILE A 25 -1.16 4.39 -3.97
CA ILE A 25 -2.30 3.93 -4.79
C ILE A 25 -2.13 2.48 -5.23
N LYS A 26 -0.97 2.13 -5.81
CA LYS A 26 -0.70 0.76 -6.28
C LYS A 26 -0.83 -0.26 -5.14
N PRO A 27 -0.07 -0.15 -4.03
CA PRO A 27 -0.17 -1.12 -2.94
C PRO A 27 -1.55 -1.12 -2.27
N LEU A 28 -2.26 0.02 -2.19
CA LEU A 28 -3.63 0.07 -1.67
C LEU A 28 -4.57 -0.77 -2.53
N VAL A 29 -4.56 -0.58 -3.85
CA VAL A 29 -5.43 -1.32 -4.78
C VAL A 29 -5.05 -2.80 -4.79
N THR A 30 -3.76 -3.13 -4.89
CA THR A 30 -3.28 -4.52 -4.85
C THR A 30 -3.71 -5.21 -3.57
N LYS A 31 -3.47 -4.59 -2.41
CA LYS A 31 -3.79 -5.19 -1.12
C LYS A 31 -5.30 -5.36 -0.93
N THR A 32 -6.08 -4.35 -1.32
CA THR A 32 -7.56 -4.42 -1.29
C THR A 32 -8.08 -5.58 -2.13
N ILE A 33 -7.64 -5.70 -3.39
CA ILE A 33 -8.08 -6.79 -4.26
C ILE A 33 -7.61 -8.14 -3.71
N SER A 34 -6.34 -8.22 -3.28
CA SER A 34 -5.75 -9.46 -2.78
C SER A 34 -6.41 -9.97 -1.51
N THR A 35 -6.78 -9.11 -0.56
CA THR A 35 -7.37 -9.54 0.70
C THR A 35 -8.88 -9.77 0.56
N ASP A 36 -9.61 -8.79 0.02
CA ASP A 36 -11.08 -8.80 0.04
C ASP A 36 -11.71 -9.62 -1.11
N MET A 37 -11.00 -9.80 -2.23
CA MET A 37 -11.54 -10.51 -3.40
C MET A 37 -10.99 -11.93 -3.53
N SER A 38 -9.66 -12.09 -3.42
CA SER A 38 -9.01 -13.38 -3.64
C SER A 38 -8.66 -14.10 -2.34
N GLY A 39 -8.09 -13.37 -1.39
CA GLY A 39 -7.53 -13.89 -0.14
C GLY A 39 -8.59 -14.54 0.75
N THR A 40 -9.74 -13.91 0.94
CA THR A 40 -10.84 -14.51 1.70
C THR A 40 -11.31 -15.85 1.09
N ALA A 41 -11.56 -15.89 -0.22
CA ALA A 41 -12.02 -17.09 -0.90
C ALA A 41 -10.96 -18.22 -0.85
N ILE A 42 -9.71 -17.88 -1.14
CA ILE A 42 -8.58 -18.80 -1.09
C ILE A 42 -8.39 -19.31 0.35
N SER A 43 -8.42 -18.43 1.35
CA SER A 43 -8.26 -18.81 2.76
C SER A 43 -9.31 -19.84 3.20
N HIS A 44 -10.55 -19.76 2.72
CA HIS A 44 -11.58 -20.75 3.03
C HIS A 44 -11.22 -22.14 2.48
N GLN A 45 -10.71 -22.21 1.25
CA GLN A 45 -10.25 -23.47 0.66
C GLN A 45 -9.06 -24.07 1.44
N PHE A 46 -8.13 -23.21 1.89
CA PHE A 46 -7.05 -23.65 2.78
C PHE A 46 -7.57 -24.12 4.14
N MET A 47 -8.62 -23.49 4.68
CA MET A 47 -9.20 -23.91 5.95
C MET A 47 -9.83 -25.30 5.87
N ASP A 48 -10.37 -25.73 4.72
CA ASP A 48 -10.85 -27.11 4.55
C ASP A 48 -9.73 -28.14 4.76
N PHE A 49 -8.52 -27.85 4.25
CA PHE A 49 -7.33 -28.64 4.53
C PHE A 49 -6.97 -28.59 6.03
N VAL A 50 -6.96 -27.40 6.63
CA VAL A 50 -6.56 -27.22 8.02
C VAL A 50 -7.51 -27.95 8.98
N TYR A 51 -8.82 -27.87 8.77
CA TYR A 51 -9.81 -28.58 9.58
C TYR A 51 -9.67 -30.10 9.47
N LYS A 52 -9.35 -30.60 8.27
CA LYS A 52 -9.16 -32.03 8.03
C LYS A 52 -7.88 -32.56 8.68
N GLU A 53 -6.77 -31.86 8.52
CA GLU A 53 -5.44 -32.33 8.96
C GLU A 53 -5.11 -31.95 10.41
N PHE A 54 -5.79 -30.93 10.97
CA PHE A 54 -5.59 -30.45 12.33
C PHE A 54 -6.91 -30.31 13.11
N PRO A 55 -7.74 -31.37 13.23
CA PRO A 55 -9.08 -31.27 13.81
C PRO A 55 -9.10 -30.86 15.30
N ASN A 56 -7.97 -31.00 16.00
CA ASN A 56 -7.83 -30.67 17.41
C ASN A 56 -7.21 -29.29 17.67
N ALA A 57 -6.89 -28.51 16.63
CA ALA A 57 -6.33 -27.18 16.83
C ALA A 57 -7.37 -26.23 17.44
N ALA A 58 -6.92 -25.29 18.28
CA ALA A 58 -7.83 -24.39 18.97
C ALA A 58 -8.52 -23.44 17.97
N SER A 59 -9.79 -23.09 18.24
CA SER A 59 -10.57 -22.22 17.35
C SER A 59 -9.89 -20.86 17.12
N ASN A 60 -9.16 -20.34 18.11
CA ASN A 60 -8.40 -19.09 17.97
C ASN A 60 -7.23 -19.24 16.99
N ASP A 61 -6.55 -20.39 17.01
CA ASP A 61 -5.43 -20.67 16.10
C ASP A 61 -5.95 -20.83 14.67
N MET A 62 -7.08 -21.52 14.50
CA MET A 62 -7.78 -21.65 13.21
C MET A 62 -8.15 -20.28 12.63
N LEU A 63 -8.71 -19.39 13.46
CA LEU A 63 -9.06 -18.04 13.04
C LEU A 63 -7.82 -17.22 12.65
N MET A 64 -6.71 -17.37 13.40
CA MET A 64 -5.44 -16.72 13.06
C MET A 64 -4.87 -17.23 11.74
N VAL A 65 -4.93 -18.54 11.49
CA VAL A 65 -4.51 -19.15 10.22
C VAL A 65 -5.34 -18.59 9.08
N GLN A 66 -6.67 -18.59 9.18
CA GLN A 66 -7.57 -18.05 8.17
C GLN A 66 -7.25 -16.58 7.84
N ASN A 67 -7.15 -15.72 8.86
CA ASN A 67 -6.87 -14.30 8.68
C ASN A 67 -5.51 -14.05 8.02
N LYS A 68 -4.46 -14.78 8.43
CA LYS A 68 -3.13 -14.63 7.84
C LYS A 68 -3.04 -15.17 6.42
N LEU A 69 -3.76 -16.24 6.10
CA LEU A 69 -3.85 -16.77 4.73
C LEU A 69 -4.58 -15.77 3.82
N ALA A 70 -5.63 -15.10 4.31
CA ALA A 70 -6.30 -14.04 3.57
C ALA A 70 -5.40 -12.83 3.28
N GLU A 71 -4.38 -12.60 4.12
CA GLU A 71 -3.34 -11.57 3.95
C GLU A 71 -2.02 -12.11 3.35
N SER A 72 -2.05 -13.27 2.68
CA SER A 72 -0.85 -13.89 2.09
C SER A 72 -0.16 -12.96 1.09
N LYS A 73 1.16 -12.81 1.25
CA LYS A 73 2.00 -12.04 0.32
C LYS A 73 2.13 -12.72 -1.04
N ALA A 74 2.07 -14.05 -1.10
CA ALA A 74 2.04 -14.78 -2.35
C ALA A 74 0.78 -14.41 -3.16
N ILE A 75 -0.39 -14.38 -2.52
CA ILE A 75 -1.64 -13.91 -3.15
C ILE A 75 -1.50 -12.44 -3.58
N GLU A 76 -0.98 -11.57 -2.70
CA GLU A 76 -0.74 -10.14 -3.02
C GLU A 76 0.17 -9.97 -4.25
N ASN A 77 1.28 -10.71 -4.33
CA ASN A 77 2.22 -10.67 -5.45
C ASN A 77 1.60 -11.15 -6.75
N ILE A 78 0.84 -12.23 -6.68
CA ILE A 78 0.07 -12.76 -7.80
C ILE A 78 -0.89 -11.66 -8.28
N THR A 79 -1.73 -11.10 -7.41
CA THR A 79 -2.64 -9.98 -7.70
C THR A 79 -1.93 -8.76 -8.30
N ALA A 80 -0.75 -8.39 -7.80
CA ALA A 80 0.03 -7.27 -8.34
C ALA A 80 0.45 -7.51 -9.80
N LYS A 81 0.95 -8.71 -10.14
CA LYS A 81 1.32 -9.06 -11.52
C LYS A 81 0.13 -8.92 -12.45
N TYR A 82 -1.04 -9.37 -12.02
CA TYR A 82 -2.27 -9.25 -12.79
C TYR A 82 -2.65 -7.79 -13.06
N ILE A 83 -2.71 -6.95 -12.01
CA ILE A 83 -3.03 -5.52 -12.15
C ILE A 83 -2.06 -4.84 -13.12
N ASP A 84 -0.76 -5.12 -13.01
CA ASP A 84 0.25 -4.55 -13.90
C ASP A 84 0.03 -4.94 -15.37
N GLN A 85 -0.42 -6.17 -15.64
CA GLN A 85 -0.72 -6.61 -17.00
C GLN A 85 -1.96 -5.94 -17.58
N ILE A 86 -3.01 -5.69 -16.79
CA ILE A 86 -4.19 -4.93 -17.25
C ILE A 86 -3.79 -3.52 -17.66
N ILE A 87 -3.02 -2.85 -16.82
CA ILE A 87 -2.59 -1.47 -17.08
C ILE A 87 -1.72 -1.38 -18.34
N LYS A 88 -0.77 -2.32 -18.50
CA LYS A 88 0.05 -2.41 -19.71
C LYS A 88 -0.76 -2.68 -20.97
N ASN A 89 -1.82 -3.48 -20.87
CA ASN A 89 -2.69 -3.80 -22.00
C ASN A 89 -3.88 -2.85 -22.15
N HIS A 90 -3.83 -1.67 -21.51
CA HIS A 90 -4.86 -0.63 -21.58
C HIS A 90 -6.28 -1.15 -21.28
N GLY A 91 -6.41 -2.03 -20.28
CA GLY A 91 -7.71 -2.59 -19.88
C GLY A 91 -8.19 -3.77 -20.73
N LYS A 92 -7.41 -4.25 -21.71
CA LYS A 92 -7.79 -5.47 -22.44
C LYS A 92 -7.51 -6.71 -21.62
N THR A 93 -8.40 -7.70 -21.73
CA THR A 93 -8.25 -9.01 -21.10
C THR A 93 -6.97 -9.67 -21.59
N VAL A 94 -6.16 -10.16 -20.66
CA VAL A 94 -4.91 -10.89 -20.93
C VAL A 94 -5.14 -12.32 -20.50
N THR A 95 -4.67 -13.29 -21.28
CA THR A 95 -4.53 -14.68 -20.80
C THR A 95 -3.36 -14.73 -19.84
N LEU A 96 -3.65 -15.11 -18.61
CA LEU A 96 -2.73 -14.89 -17.52
C LEU A 96 -1.99 -16.18 -17.17
N TYR A 97 -0.69 -16.05 -16.94
CA TYR A 97 0.15 -17.18 -16.57
C TYR A 97 0.58 -17.03 -15.10
N THR A 98 -0.03 -17.85 -14.24
CA THR A 98 0.51 -18.11 -12.91
C THR A 98 1.66 -19.09 -13.05
N SER A 99 2.87 -18.68 -12.66
CA SER A 99 4.02 -19.56 -12.79
C SER A 99 3.97 -20.66 -11.73
N PRO A 100 4.53 -21.86 -11.99
CA PRO A 100 4.70 -22.90 -10.97
C PRO A 100 5.37 -22.36 -9.69
N LYS A 101 6.31 -21.43 -9.85
CA LYS A 101 6.99 -20.76 -8.73
C LYS A 101 6.04 -19.92 -7.85
N ASP A 102 5.01 -19.31 -8.43
CA ASP A 102 4.02 -18.56 -7.67
C ASP A 102 3.17 -19.49 -6.81
N ILE A 103 2.86 -20.68 -7.33
CA ILE A 103 2.16 -21.74 -6.61
C ILE A 103 3.03 -22.32 -5.49
N ASP A 104 4.32 -22.56 -5.76
CA ASP A 104 5.28 -23.01 -4.75
C ASP A 104 5.40 -21.99 -3.60
N HIS A 105 5.52 -20.70 -3.92
CA HIS A 105 5.57 -19.65 -2.91
C HIS A 105 4.29 -19.58 -2.07
N LEU A 106 3.12 -19.74 -2.69
CA LEU A 106 1.84 -19.78 -1.98
C LEU A 106 1.79 -20.97 -1.01
N ARG A 107 2.21 -22.15 -1.46
CA ARG A 107 2.29 -23.35 -0.61
C ARG A 107 3.23 -23.12 0.57
N ASP A 108 4.44 -22.65 0.31
CA ASP A 108 5.48 -22.51 1.33
C ASP A 108 5.07 -21.45 2.38
N GLU A 109 4.43 -20.35 1.95
CA GLU A 109 3.86 -19.36 2.86
C GLU A 109 2.70 -19.95 3.67
N ALA A 110 1.79 -20.72 3.05
CA ALA A 110 0.70 -21.38 3.75
C ALA A 110 1.19 -22.36 4.82
N ILE A 111 2.22 -23.18 4.50
CA ILE A 111 2.88 -24.06 5.47
C ILE A 111 3.42 -23.23 6.63
N SER A 112 4.18 -22.18 6.34
CA SER A 112 4.75 -21.31 7.38
C SER A 112 3.68 -20.67 8.27
N ILE A 113 2.54 -20.26 7.70
CA ILE A 113 1.41 -19.70 8.46
C ILE A 113 0.81 -20.78 9.35
N ILE A 114 0.50 -21.96 8.82
CA ILE A 114 -0.10 -23.05 9.61
C ILE A 114 0.83 -23.46 10.75
N GLU A 115 2.12 -23.70 10.48
CA GLU A 115 3.10 -24.10 11.50
C GLU A 115 3.27 -23.05 12.60
N SER A 116 3.34 -21.78 12.23
CA SER A 116 3.58 -20.69 13.20
C SER A 116 2.39 -20.38 14.11
N ASN A 117 1.15 -20.68 13.68
CA ASN A 117 -0.04 -20.39 14.48
C ASN A 117 -0.61 -21.62 15.18
N ILE A 118 -0.54 -22.81 14.55
CA ILE A 118 -0.95 -24.07 15.20
C ILE A 118 0.15 -24.61 16.13
N GLY A 119 1.41 -24.23 15.90
CA GLY A 119 2.54 -24.70 16.71
C GLY A 119 2.94 -26.15 16.44
N ILE A 120 2.46 -26.74 15.34
CA ILE A 120 2.76 -28.12 14.91
C ILE A 120 3.44 -28.07 13.55
N LYS A 121 4.55 -28.81 13.40
CA LYS A 121 5.22 -28.97 12.11
C LYS A 121 4.40 -29.84 11.17
N ILE A 122 4.27 -29.41 9.91
CA ILE A 122 3.55 -30.15 8.88
C ILE A 122 4.42 -31.33 8.42
N THR A 123 3.83 -32.53 8.42
CA THR A 123 4.47 -33.75 7.91
C THR A 123 4.52 -33.78 6.38
N ASP A 124 5.40 -34.58 5.79
CA ASP A 124 5.51 -34.66 4.32
C ASP A 124 4.21 -35.17 3.66
N THR A 125 3.47 -36.05 4.33
CA THR A 125 2.15 -36.50 3.87
C THR A 125 1.13 -35.35 3.84
N GLN A 126 1.13 -34.50 4.87
CA GLN A 126 0.28 -33.31 4.93
C GLN A 126 0.69 -32.26 3.89
N LYS A 127 2.00 -32.08 3.63
CA LYS A 127 2.48 -31.21 2.54
C LYS A 127 1.98 -31.69 1.18
N GLN A 128 1.99 -33.00 0.94
CA GLN A 128 1.46 -33.57 -0.30
C GLN A 128 -0.05 -33.36 -0.41
N SER A 129 -0.80 -33.52 0.69
CA SER A 129 -2.24 -33.26 0.69
C SER A 129 -2.56 -31.77 0.44
N LEU A 130 -1.74 -30.86 0.99
CA LEU A 130 -1.83 -29.43 0.73
C LEU A 130 -1.55 -29.11 -0.75
N GLN A 131 -0.51 -29.72 -1.32
CA GLN A 131 -0.17 -29.58 -2.74
C GLN A 131 -1.32 -30.07 -3.63
N ASN A 132 -1.91 -31.23 -3.33
CA ASN A 132 -3.03 -31.76 -4.09
C ASN A 132 -4.25 -30.84 -4.04
N MET A 133 -4.56 -30.25 -2.87
CA MET A 133 -5.65 -29.28 -2.76
C MET A 133 -5.39 -28.02 -3.59
N ILE A 134 -4.16 -27.49 -3.54
CA ILE A 134 -3.76 -26.36 -4.37
C ILE A 134 -3.88 -26.72 -5.86
N ASP A 135 -3.41 -27.89 -6.28
CA ASP A 135 -3.49 -28.33 -7.68
C ASP A 135 -4.92 -28.53 -8.17
N GLU A 136 -5.82 -28.99 -7.31
CA GLU A 136 -7.25 -29.15 -7.61
C GLU A 136 -7.97 -27.79 -7.73
N HIS A 137 -7.60 -26.82 -6.88
CA HIS A 137 -8.30 -25.53 -6.81
C HIS A 137 -7.62 -24.40 -7.57
N LYS A 138 -6.38 -24.59 -8.07
CA LYS A 138 -5.61 -23.54 -8.77
C LYS A 138 -6.38 -22.91 -9.92
N ASP A 139 -7.07 -23.71 -10.73
CA ASP A 139 -7.77 -23.21 -11.92
C ASP A 139 -9.01 -22.40 -11.50
N THR A 140 -9.63 -22.75 -10.38
CA THR A 140 -10.72 -21.97 -9.78
C THR A 140 -10.21 -20.66 -9.19
N MET A 141 -9.09 -20.70 -8.46
CA MET A 141 -8.45 -19.49 -7.92
C MET A 141 -8.00 -18.53 -9.03
N ILE A 142 -7.37 -19.07 -10.07
CA ILE A 142 -6.90 -18.31 -11.23
C ILE A 142 -8.09 -17.76 -12.01
N SER A 143 -9.13 -18.55 -12.27
CA SER A 143 -10.32 -18.06 -12.99
C SER A 143 -11.13 -17.01 -12.20
N GLN A 144 -11.14 -17.08 -10.86
CA GLN A 144 -11.73 -16.04 -10.02
C GLN A 144 -10.94 -14.72 -10.08
N LEU A 145 -9.61 -14.82 -10.03
CA LEU A 145 -8.72 -13.69 -10.29
C LEU A 145 -8.99 -13.13 -11.70
N GLU A 146 -8.91 -13.96 -12.74
CA GLU A 146 -9.13 -13.60 -14.14
C GLU A 146 -10.50 -12.96 -14.37
N SER A 147 -11.58 -13.48 -13.79
CA SER A 147 -12.93 -12.91 -13.97
C SER A 147 -13.07 -11.55 -13.29
N THR A 148 -12.57 -11.41 -12.07
CA THR A 148 -12.50 -10.13 -11.34
C THR A 148 -11.69 -9.10 -12.13
N ILE A 149 -10.56 -9.54 -12.69
CA ILE A 149 -9.62 -8.73 -13.46
C ILE A 149 -10.17 -8.37 -14.84
N SER A 150 -10.84 -9.28 -15.53
CA SER A 150 -11.53 -9.04 -16.80
C SER A 150 -12.68 -8.04 -16.63
N TYR A 151 -13.40 -8.14 -15.51
CA TYR A 151 -14.41 -7.15 -15.13
C TYR A 151 -13.79 -5.76 -14.97
N PHE A 152 -12.67 -5.62 -14.25
CA PHE A 152 -11.92 -4.36 -14.17
C PHE A 152 -11.45 -3.86 -15.55
N GLY A 153 -10.93 -4.75 -16.40
CA GLY A 153 -10.52 -4.40 -17.76
C GLY A 153 -11.68 -3.86 -18.62
N SER A 154 -12.84 -4.51 -18.55
CA SER A 154 -14.05 -4.06 -19.24
C SER A 154 -14.50 -2.67 -18.76
N MET A 155 -14.27 -2.36 -17.49
CA MET A 155 -14.57 -1.07 -16.89
C MET A 155 -13.63 0.05 -17.35
N ALA A 156 -12.37 -0.27 -17.65
CA ALA A 156 -11.43 0.68 -18.26
C ALA A 156 -11.88 1.14 -19.65
N SER A 157 -12.62 0.29 -20.37
CA SER A 157 -13.18 0.61 -21.69
C SER A 157 -14.50 1.41 -21.60
N ASN A 158 -15.08 1.56 -20.41
CA ASN A 158 -16.32 2.31 -20.20
C ASN A 158 -16.03 3.83 -20.13
N PRO A 159 -16.68 4.67 -20.94
CA PRO A 159 -16.47 6.13 -20.93
C PRO A 159 -16.69 6.80 -19.57
N GLN A 160 -17.54 6.24 -18.70
CA GLN A 160 -17.82 6.78 -17.37
C GLN A 160 -16.68 6.52 -16.37
N TYR A 161 -15.92 5.43 -16.55
CA TYR A 161 -14.91 4.97 -15.59
C TYR A 161 -13.48 4.94 -16.15
N GLY A 162 -13.31 5.13 -17.45
CA GLY A 162 -12.00 5.17 -18.11
C GLY A 162 -11.08 6.25 -17.56
N PHE A 163 -11.63 7.38 -17.11
CA PHE A 163 -10.85 8.42 -16.42
C PHE A 163 -10.20 7.93 -15.11
N LEU A 164 -10.89 7.08 -14.34
CA LEU A 164 -10.34 6.52 -13.10
C LEU A 164 -9.16 5.59 -13.39
N PHE A 165 -9.24 4.79 -14.46
CA PHE A 165 -8.13 3.97 -14.92
C PHE A 165 -6.94 4.80 -15.40
N GLN A 166 -7.19 5.91 -16.09
CA GLN A 166 -6.14 6.84 -16.49
C GLN A 166 -5.48 7.50 -15.26
N LEU A 167 -6.26 7.95 -14.28
CA LEU A 167 -5.72 8.49 -13.03
C LEU A 167 -4.87 7.46 -12.27
N TYR A 168 -5.33 6.20 -12.21
CA TYR A 168 -4.55 5.11 -11.63
C TYR A 168 -3.23 4.91 -12.40
N ALA A 169 -3.29 4.80 -13.73
CA ALA A 169 -2.11 4.58 -14.56
C ALA A 169 -1.10 5.73 -14.45
N ILE A 170 -1.57 6.98 -14.40
CA ILE A 170 -0.72 8.16 -14.20
C ILE A 170 -0.13 8.16 -12.78
N GLY A 171 -0.96 7.98 -11.75
CA GLY A 171 -0.52 8.02 -10.35
C GLY A 171 0.45 6.90 -9.97
N THR A 172 0.37 5.76 -10.66
CA THR A 172 1.27 4.61 -10.47
C THR A 172 2.48 4.61 -11.40
N SER A 173 2.55 5.55 -12.36
CA SER A 173 3.69 5.69 -13.25
C SER A 173 4.92 6.20 -12.48
N LEU A 174 6.03 5.46 -12.56
CA LEU A 174 7.30 5.84 -11.96
C LEU A 174 7.75 7.23 -12.40
N LEU A 175 7.61 7.54 -13.70
CA LEU A 175 8.03 8.84 -14.23
C LEU A 175 7.23 9.99 -13.60
N PHE A 176 5.92 9.83 -13.47
CA PHE A 176 5.06 10.83 -12.84
C PHE A 176 5.40 11.00 -11.36
N GLN A 177 5.56 9.89 -10.63
CA GLN A 177 5.97 9.89 -9.23
C GLN A 177 7.32 10.61 -9.04
N PHE A 178 8.30 10.37 -9.91
CA PHE A 178 9.59 11.07 -9.88
C PHE A 178 9.43 12.58 -10.12
N VAL A 179 8.58 13.00 -11.06
CA VAL A 179 8.29 14.42 -11.29
C VAL A 179 7.69 15.05 -10.03
N CYS A 180 6.74 14.39 -9.36
CA CYS A 180 6.16 14.89 -8.10
C CYS A 180 7.20 15.03 -6.98
N VAL A 181 8.12 14.07 -6.86
CA VAL A 181 9.25 14.14 -5.90
C VAL A 181 10.16 15.33 -6.24
N LEU A 182 10.53 15.51 -7.50
CA LEU A 182 11.38 16.64 -7.92
C LEU A 182 10.71 17.99 -7.66
N LEU A 183 9.40 18.11 -7.88
CA LEU A 183 8.63 19.31 -7.55
C LEU A 183 8.62 19.58 -6.04
N SER A 184 8.48 18.53 -5.23
CA SER A 184 8.54 18.63 -3.76
C SER A 184 9.92 19.12 -3.30
N ILE A 185 11.00 18.57 -3.86
CA ILE A 185 12.38 18.98 -3.58
C ILE A 185 12.63 20.42 -4.02
N ALA A 186 12.16 20.80 -5.21
CA ALA A 186 12.30 22.18 -5.70
C ALA A 186 11.58 23.17 -4.78
N CYS A 187 10.40 22.83 -4.28
CA CYS A 187 9.67 23.65 -3.31
C CYS A 187 10.42 23.78 -1.99
N ALA A 188 10.95 22.67 -1.46
CA ALA A 188 11.80 22.68 -0.26
C ALA A 188 13.08 23.53 -0.45
N TYR A 189 13.71 23.45 -1.62
CA TYR A 189 14.87 24.28 -1.95
C TYR A 189 14.52 25.78 -1.98
N LEU A 190 13.35 26.15 -2.52
CA LEU A 190 12.88 27.54 -2.50
C LEU A 190 12.65 28.05 -1.07
N LEU A 191 12.18 27.21 -0.15
CA LEU A 191 12.06 27.57 1.27
C LEU A 191 13.44 27.86 1.90
N ILE A 192 14.43 27.01 1.61
CA ILE A 192 15.82 27.22 2.07
C ILE A 192 16.40 28.51 1.50
N ARG A 193 16.10 28.86 0.23
CA ARG A 193 16.61 30.10 -0.37
C ARG A 193 15.96 31.36 0.22
N GLN A 194 14.71 31.26 0.71
CA GLN A 194 13.96 32.40 1.22
C GLN A 194 14.10 32.63 2.74
N SER A 195 14.72 31.69 3.47
CA SER A 195 14.85 31.75 4.93
C SER A 195 16.21 31.20 5.39
N SER A 196 16.54 31.30 6.68
CA SER A 196 17.74 30.61 7.19
C SER A 196 17.52 29.09 7.14
N LEU A 197 18.62 28.33 7.00
CA LEU A 197 18.58 26.86 6.92
C LEU A 197 17.78 26.27 8.10
N GLU A 198 18.02 26.76 9.32
CA GLU A 198 17.29 26.37 10.53
C GLU A 198 15.77 26.51 10.37
N LYS A 199 15.31 27.71 9.96
CA LYS A 199 13.88 27.99 9.79
C LYS A 199 13.27 27.11 8.70
N ALA A 200 13.95 26.99 7.56
CA ALA A 200 13.49 26.16 6.45
C ALA A 200 13.29 24.70 6.86
N VAL A 201 14.21 24.14 7.66
CA VAL A 201 14.12 22.77 8.16
C VAL A 201 12.90 22.59 9.08
N TYR A 202 12.60 23.56 9.95
CA TYR A 202 11.37 23.52 10.76
C TYR A 202 10.09 23.60 9.91
N HIS A 203 10.07 24.46 8.89
CA HIS A 203 8.94 24.56 7.97
C HIS A 203 8.69 23.23 7.23
N ILE A 204 9.76 22.58 6.75
CA ILE A 204 9.68 21.25 6.12
C ILE A 204 9.17 20.21 7.11
N ALA A 205 9.66 20.20 8.35
CA ALA A 205 9.20 19.27 9.39
C ALA A 205 7.71 19.42 9.69
N ILE A 206 7.22 20.66 9.83
CA ILE A 206 5.79 20.95 10.03
C ILE A 206 4.97 20.46 8.83
N CYS A 207 5.44 20.71 7.60
CA CYS A 207 4.75 20.22 6.40
C CYS A 207 4.65 18.70 6.39
N CYS A 208 5.73 17.99 6.74
CA CYS A 208 5.72 16.53 6.85
C CYS A 208 4.72 16.03 7.91
N ILE A 209 4.61 16.70 9.06
CA ILE A 209 3.63 16.35 10.11
C ILE A 209 2.20 16.52 9.60
N ILE A 210 1.90 17.66 8.95
CA ILE A 210 0.57 17.93 8.40
C ILE A 210 0.22 16.86 7.35
N SER A 211 1.13 16.60 6.41
CA SER A 211 0.95 15.55 5.40
C SER A 211 0.78 14.16 6.01
N ALA A 212 1.50 13.84 7.07
CA ALA A 212 1.37 12.57 7.78
C ALA A 212 -0.02 12.39 8.39
N VAL A 213 -0.54 13.41 9.09
CA VAL A 213 -1.89 13.39 9.67
C VAL A 213 -2.94 13.22 8.56
N CYS A 214 -2.75 13.91 7.43
CA CYS A 214 -3.63 13.78 6.28
C CYS A 214 -3.66 12.33 5.74
N LEU A 215 -2.51 11.69 5.56
CA LEU A 215 -2.42 10.34 4.99
C LEU A 215 -2.82 9.24 5.97
N TYR A 216 -2.56 9.43 7.27
CA TYR A 216 -2.85 8.42 8.28
C TYR A 216 -4.33 8.38 8.67
N ALA A 217 -4.94 9.56 8.81
CA ALA A 217 -6.30 9.69 9.35
C ALA A 217 -7.28 10.32 8.35
N VAL A 218 -7.00 11.52 7.86
CA VAL A 218 -8.00 12.34 7.14
C VAL A 218 -8.43 11.67 5.83
N ILE A 219 -7.48 11.33 4.96
CA ILE A 219 -7.76 10.74 3.66
C ILE A 219 -8.40 9.36 3.82
N PRO A 220 -7.86 8.40 4.60
CA PRO A 220 -8.51 7.10 4.79
C PRO A 220 -9.94 7.21 5.30
N ASN A 221 -10.21 8.05 6.30
CA ASN A 221 -11.55 8.16 6.89
C ASN A 221 -12.58 8.73 5.89
N ILE A 222 -12.19 9.70 5.08
CA ILE A 222 -13.06 10.29 4.04
C ILE A 222 -13.23 9.30 2.88
N ALA A 223 -12.12 8.73 2.41
CA ALA A 223 -12.10 7.86 1.24
C ALA A 223 -12.84 6.55 1.49
N ASP A 224 -12.80 5.97 2.70
CA ASP A 224 -13.48 4.72 3.02
C ASP A 224 -14.98 4.79 2.76
N SER A 225 -15.64 5.87 3.20
CA SER A 225 -17.08 6.10 2.99
C SER A 225 -17.43 6.26 1.50
N ILE A 226 -16.62 7.03 0.78
CA ILE A 226 -16.84 7.32 -0.65
C ILE A 226 -16.60 6.06 -1.48
N LEU A 227 -15.49 5.36 -1.23
CA LEU A 227 -15.09 4.17 -1.97
C LEU A 227 -16.00 2.99 -1.67
N ALA A 228 -16.49 2.81 -0.44
CA ALA A 228 -17.49 1.78 -0.13
C ALA A 228 -18.80 2.02 -0.89
N THR A 229 -19.26 3.28 -0.96
CA THR A 229 -20.45 3.65 -1.74
C THR A 229 -20.24 3.40 -3.23
N LEU A 230 -19.07 3.78 -3.75
CA LEU A 230 -18.72 3.58 -5.15
C LEU A 230 -18.60 2.09 -5.49
N ALA A 231 -17.99 1.29 -4.62
CA ALA A 231 -17.88 -0.16 -4.76
C ALA A 231 -19.26 -0.82 -4.75
N ASN A 232 -20.16 -0.40 -3.86
CA ASN A 232 -21.56 -0.88 -3.87
C ASN A 232 -22.25 -0.60 -5.20
N HIS A 233 -22.08 0.61 -5.73
CA HIS A 233 -22.72 1.01 -6.97
C HIS A 233 -22.15 0.29 -8.20
N ILE A 234 -20.83 0.13 -8.24
CA ILE A 234 -20.11 -0.46 -9.37
C ILE A 234 -20.14 -1.99 -9.31
N LEU A 235 -19.72 -2.56 -8.19
CA LEU A 235 -19.51 -4.00 -8.02
C LEU A 235 -20.76 -4.72 -7.46
N GLY A 236 -21.78 -3.97 -7.03
CA GLY A 236 -22.96 -4.55 -6.38
C GLY A 236 -22.69 -5.12 -4.99
N ARG A 237 -21.53 -4.82 -4.39
CA ARG A 237 -21.12 -5.36 -3.08
C ARG A 237 -20.27 -4.38 -2.29
N THR A 238 -20.35 -4.47 -0.95
CA THR A 238 -19.49 -3.69 -0.05
C THR A 238 -18.08 -4.26 -0.09
N THR A 239 -17.10 -3.43 -0.42
CA THR A 239 -15.68 -3.79 -0.44
C THR A 239 -14.98 -3.01 0.66
N PHE A 240 -14.14 -3.68 1.46
CA PHE A 240 -13.35 -3.04 2.50
C PHE A 240 -11.99 -2.63 1.94
N PHE A 241 -11.72 -1.33 1.90
CA PHE A 241 -10.49 -0.79 1.32
C PHE A 241 -9.32 -0.85 2.31
N ASN A 242 -8.22 -1.47 1.90
CA ASN A 242 -7.05 -1.60 2.77
C ASN A 242 -6.14 -0.37 2.68
N PHE A 243 -6.39 0.62 3.54
CA PHE A 243 -5.59 1.85 3.64
C PHE A 243 -4.26 1.70 4.38
N SER A 244 -3.85 0.49 4.76
CA SER A 244 -2.56 0.24 5.45
C SER A 244 -1.34 0.86 4.74
N PRO A 245 -1.23 0.83 3.39
CA PRO A 245 -0.11 1.47 2.70
C PRO A 245 -0.07 3.00 2.89
N MET A 246 -1.22 3.69 2.82
CA MET A 246 -1.29 5.13 3.07
C MET A 246 -0.95 5.48 4.52
N LYS A 247 -1.44 4.69 5.48
CA LYS A 247 -1.10 4.84 6.89
C LYS A 247 0.40 4.66 7.13
N THR A 248 1.00 3.66 6.48
CA THR A 248 2.46 3.43 6.54
C THR A 248 3.24 4.61 5.96
N ALA A 249 2.80 5.16 4.83
CA ALA A 249 3.42 6.36 4.26
C ALA A 249 3.32 7.57 5.21
N GLY A 250 2.18 7.77 5.87
CA GLY A 250 2.02 8.78 6.92
C GLY A 250 3.00 8.58 8.08
N MET A 251 3.18 7.34 8.56
CA MET A 251 4.14 7.03 9.61
C MET A 251 5.59 7.32 9.21
N ILE A 252 5.96 7.01 7.96
CA ILE A 252 7.30 7.33 7.43
C ILE A 252 7.53 8.86 7.43
N LEU A 253 6.52 9.65 7.06
CA LEU A 253 6.63 11.12 7.10
C LEU A 253 6.80 11.66 8.53
N ILE A 254 6.18 11.04 9.55
CA ILE A 254 6.41 11.42 10.95
C ILE A 254 7.87 11.18 11.32
N ILE A 255 8.44 10.02 10.96
CA ILE A 255 9.84 9.71 11.24
C ILE A 255 10.76 10.73 10.56
N LEU A 256 10.49 11.07 9.30
CA LEU A 256 11.25 12.10 8.57
C LEU A 256 11.12 13.49 9.22
N ALA A 257 9.93 13.83 9.72
CA ALA A 257 9.71 15.10 10.41
C ALA A 257 10.49 15.18 11.73
N VAL A 258 10.55 14.09 12.49
CA VAL A 258 11.34 14.01 13.74
C VAL A 258 12.83 14.19 13.43
N ILE A 259 13.34 13.50 12.41
CA ILE A 259 14.74 13.64 11.97
C ILE A 259 15.03 15.09 11.55
N ALA A 260 14.15 15.69 10.74
CA ALA A 260 14.28 17.09 10.35
C ALA A 260 14.27 18.03 11.56
N GLY A 261 13.38 17.82 12.54
CA GLY A 261 13.33 18.61 13.77
C GLY A 261 14.62 18.52 14.59
N ILE A 262 15.21 17.33 14.72
CA ILE A 262 16.50 17.14 15.39
C ILE A 262 17.62 17.90 14.67
N ILE A 263 17.66 17.82 13.33
CA ILE A 263 18.63 18.58 12.53
C ILE A 263 18.45 20.10 12.74
N GLY A 264 17.21 20.58 12.77
CA GLY A 264 16.89 21.98 13.07
C GLY A 264 17.44 22.44 14.42
N LEU A 265 17.31 21.61 15.47
CA LEU A 265 17.85 21.89 16.80
C LEU A 265 19.39 22.00 16.80
N PHE A 266 20.09 21.08 16.11
CA PHE A 266 21.55 21.14 15.99
C PHE A 266 22.03 22.40 15.25
N LEU A 267 21.33 22.79 14.20
CA LEU A 267 21.63 24.01 13.45
C LEU A 267 21.45 25.26 14.32
N HIS A 268 20.37 25.30 15.11
CA HIS A 268 20.12 26.39 16.05
C HIS A 268 21.23 26.52 17.09
N HIS A 269 21.65 25.40 17.71
CA HIS A 269 22.72 25.42 18.71
C HIS A 269 24.06 25.91 18.13
N LYS A 270 24.38 25.54 16.88
CA LYS A 270 25.57 26.01 16.18
C LYS A 270 25.52 27.52 15.91
N ASP A 271 24.38 28.04 15.46
CA ASP A 271 24.22 29.47 15.19
C ASP A 271 24.38 30.31 16.48
N VAL A 272 23.83 29.83 17.62
CA VAL A 272 23.98 30.49 18.93
C VAL A 272 25.44 30.53 19.39
N ASN A 273 26.15 29.38 19.36
CA ASN A 273 27.57 29.33 19.76
C ASN A 273 28.47 30.20 18.86
N THR A 274 28.12 30.35 17.59
CA THR A 274 28.88 31.19 16.65
C THR A 274 28.67 32.68 16.92
N GLN A 275 27.49 33.09 17.38
CA GLN A 275 27.24 34.48 17.78
C GLN A 275 27.93 34.84 19.11
N GLU A 276 27.94 33.94 20.10
CA GLU A 276 28.63 34.20 21.38
C GLU A 276 30.15 34.37 21.21
N THR A 277 30.77 33.57 20.33
CA THR A 277 32.21 33.66 20.04
C THR A 277 32.61 34.96 19.33
N ILE A 278 31.73 35.53 18.51
CA ILE A 278 31.96 36.84 17.85
C ILE A 278 31.81 38.01 18.85
N HIS A 279 30.96 37.89 19.86
CA HIS A 279 30.78 38.92 20.88
C HIS A 279 31.87 38.93 21.98
N LEU A 280 32.67 37.87 22.07
CA LEU A 280 33.77 37.73 23.03
C LEU A 280 35.16 38.08 22.45
N ALA A 281 35.25 38.40 21.16
CA ALA A 281 36.47 38.80 20.45
C ALA A 281 36.47 40.30 20.13
#